data_AF-A0A139WPW1-F1
#
_entry.id   AF-A0A139WPW1-F1
#
_cell.length_a   1.000
_cell.length_b   1.000
_cell.length_c   1.000
_cell.angle_alpha   90.00
_cell.angle_beta   90.00
_cell.angle_gamma   90.00
#
_symmetry.space_group_name_H-M   'P 1'
#
loop_
_entity.id
_entity.type
_entity.pdbx_description
1 polymer ?
#
loop_
_entity_poly.entity_id
_entity_poly.type
_entity_poly.pdbx_seq_one_letter_code
_entity_poly.pdbx_strand_id
1 'polypeptide(L)'
;MVEIFTDGRSFATFISAIVAFCSVIYSVRVNMKHNELKINLDQANLELNDAKNRSEENHRRILFAHEVSGRLAEETYQELTDLRNSAAILFASIQVAEDTKEVSNELIYNAVLNAKKISLFYPPGTTFQEELNIQIETALSVMYGRADKNVDSVIAALRLNVWSLINLKTNELKEYNGRDDTKSRNLEPYKPKMRNLNATNN
;
A
#
# COMPACT_ATOMS: atom_id res chain seq x y z
N MET A 1 -44.87 67.12 40.47
CA MET A 1 -44.19 65.81 40.43
C MET A 1 -42.66 66.02 40.51
N VAL A 2 -42.16 66.74 41.53
CA VAL A 2 -40.72 66.95 41.78
C VAL A 2 -40.53 67.26 43.28
N GLU A 3 -40.65 66.25 44.15
CA GLU A 3 -40.32 66.37 45.58
C GLU A 3 -39.50 65.17 46.07
N ILE A 4 -38.72 64.55 45.19
CA ILE A 4 -37.82 63.41 45.54
C ILE A 4 -36.36 63.87 45.68
N PHE A 5 -36.03 65.13 45.36
CA PHE A 5 -34.64 65.60 45.23
C PHE A 5 -34.16 66.58 46.31
N THR A 6 -34.91 66.78 47.39
CA THR A 6 -34.52 67.71 48.48
C THR A 6 -33.78 67.05 49.66
N ASP A 7 -33.64 65.71 49.67
CA ASP A 7 -32.96 64.99 50.74
C ASP A 7 -31.76 64.17 50.20
N GLY A 8 -30.53 64.59 50.55
CA GLY A 8 -29.29 64.04 49.99
C GLY A 8 -29.10 62.53 50.22
N ARG A 9 -29.78 61.98 51.24
CA ARG A 9 -29.81 60.54 51.51
C ARG A 9 -30.62 59.77 50.47
N SER A 10 -31.77 60.31 50.04
CA SER A 10 -32.64 59.70 49.02
C SER A 10 -32.01 59.72 47.63
N PHE A 11 -31.21 60.75 47.32
CA PHE A 11 -30.45 60.81 46.09
C PHE A 11 -29.27 59.82 46.08
N ALA A 12 -28.55 59.69 47.20
CA ALA A 12 -27.45 58.73 47.34
C ALA A 12 -27.92 57.27 47.25
N THR A 13 -29.07 56.94 47.84
CA THR A 13 -29.66 55.60 47.72
C THR A 13 -30.11 55.30 46.29
N PHE A 14 -30.64 56.29 45.57
CA PHE A 14 -31.00 56.15 44.15
C PHE A 14 -29.77 55.88 43.25
N ILE A 15 -28.68 56.65 43.42
CA ILE A 15 -27.43 56.40 42.68
C ILE A 15 -26.85 55.03 43.03
N SER A 16 -26.83 54.66 44.30
CA SER A 16 -26.35 53.34 44.75
C SER A 16 -27.18 52.21 44.12
N ALA A 17 -28.49 52.38 43.98
CA ALA A 17 -29.37 51.41 43.34
C ALA A 17 -29.05 51.26 41.85
N ILE A 18 -28.78 52.36 41.14
CA ILE A 18 -28.37 52.34 39.73
C ILE A 18 -27.03 51.63 39.56
N VAL A 19 -26.02 51.95 40.38
CA VAL A 19 -24.69 51.32 40.32
C VAL A 19 -24.78 49.83 40.62
N ALA A 20 -25.58 49.42 41.61
CA ALA A 20 -25.83 48.02 41.92
C ALA A 20 -26.50 47.31 40.72
N PHE A 21 -27.51 47.93 40.11
CA PHE A 21 -28.20 47.37 38.94
C PHE A 21 -27.28 47.22 37.73
N CYS A 22 -26.46 48.23 37.41
CA CYS A 22 -25.47 48.16 36.35
C CYS A 22 -24.41 47.08 36.62
N SER A 23 -23.99 46.91 37.87
CA SER A 23 -23.03 45.87 38.26
C SER A 23 -23.60 44.46 38.07
N VAL A 24 -24.89 44.26 38.37
CA VAL A 24 -25.60 42.99 38.12
C VAL A 24 -25.70 42.71 36.62
N ILE A 25 -26.12 43.68 35.81
CA ILE A 25 -26.20 43.52 34.34
C ILE A 25 -24.83 43.17 33.75
N TYR A 26 -23.77 43.85 34.19
CA TYR A 26 -22.42 43.57 33.74
C TYR A 26 -21.98 42.15 34.13
N SER A 27 -22.24 41.73 35.36
CA SER A 27 -21.89 40.39 35.87
C SER A 27 -22.62 39.29 35.11
N VAL A 28 -23.91 39.46 34.81
CA VAL A 28 -24.69 38.53 33.97
C VAL A 28 -24.10 38.45 32.57
N ARG A 29 -23.76 39.59 31.95
CA ARG A 29 -23.18 39.62 30.60
C ARG A 29 -21.82 38.94 30.53
N VAL A 30 -20.97 39.10 31.55
CA VAL A 30 -19.67 38.42 31.65
C VAL A 30 -19.87 36.92 31.83
N ASN A 31 -20.80 36.49 32.68
CA ASN A 31 -21.11 35.07 32.88
C ASN A 31 -21.64 34.39 31.61
N MET A 32 -22.49 35.08 30.83
CA MET A 32 -22.95 34.54 29.54
C MET A 32 -21.79 34.34 28.56
N LYS A 33 -20.89 35.33 28.42
CA LYS A 33 -19.71 35.21 27.56
C LYS A 33 -18.76 34.11 28.04
N HIS A 34 -18.58 33.96 29.35
CA HIS A 34 -17.75 32.91 29.92
C HIS A 34 -18.30 31.51 29.60
N ASN A 35 -19.62 31.34 29.72
CA ASN A 35 -20.28 30.08 29.36
C ASN A 35 -20.19 29.77 27.87
N GLU A 36 -20.37 30.76 26.99
CA GLU A 36 -20.19 30.60 25.54
C GLU A 36 -18.76 30.18 25.18
N LEU A 37 -17.75 30.85 25.77
CA LEU A 37 -16.34 30.50 25.59
C LEU A 37 -16.05 29.07 26.06
N LYS A 38 -16.64 28.65 27.19
CA LYS A 38 -16.47 27.30 27.71
C LYS A 38 -17.07 26.24 26.77
N ILE A 39 -18.28 26.46 26.27
CA ILE A 39 -18.94 25.57 25.30
C ILE A 39 -18.10 25.47 24.01
N ASN A 40 -17.61 26.59 23.49
CA ASN A 40 -16.77 26.60 22.30
C ASN A 40 -15.44 25.86 22.53
N LEU A 41 -14.85 26.00 23.72
CA LEU A 41 -13.62 25.30 24.08
C LEU A 41 -13.84 23.79 24.24
N ASP A 42 -14.95 23.38 24.85
CA ASP A 42 -15.33 21.97 24.96
C ASP A 42 -15.60 21.36 23.59
N GLN A 43 -16.29 22.09 22.69
CA GLN A 43 -16.50 21.65 21.30
C GLN A 43 -15.18 21.54 20.52
N ALA A 44 -14.30 22.53 20.62
CA ALA A 44 -12.98 22.49 19.99
C ALA A 44 -12.12 21.32 20.51
N ASN A 45 -12.21 21.01 21.81
CA ASN A 45 -11.53 19.85 22.40
C ASN A 45 -12.07 18.51 21.87
N LEU A 46 -13.39 18.40 21.69
CA LEU A 46 -14.01 17.21 21.09
C LEU A 46 -13.55 17.04 19.63
N GLU A 47 -13.60 18.11 18.83
CA GLU A 47 -13.14 18.09 17.44
C GLU A 47 -11.65 17.75 17.34
N LEU A 48 -10.82 18.27 18.25
CA LEU A 48 -9.39 17.95 18.33
C LEU A 48 -9.16 16.47 18.65
N ASN A 49 -9.91 15.91 19.61
CA ASN A 49 -9.80 14.49 19.95
C ASN A 49 -10.26 13.59 18.80
N ASP A 50 -11.33 13.94 18.11
CA ASP A 50 -11.81 13.20 16.93
C ASP A 50 -10.81 13.29 15.76
N ALA A 51 -10.18 14.45 15.56
CA ALA A 51 -9.12 14.61 14.58
C ALA A 51 -7.89 13.77 14.95
N LYS A 52 -7.49 13.76 16.23
CA LYS A 52 -6.39 12.93 16.73
C LYS A 52 -6.67 11.44 16.54
N ASN A 53 -7.85 10.96 16.91
CA ASN A 53 -8.24 9.57 16.74
C ASN A 53 -8.22 9.14 15.26
N ARG A 54 -8.74 9.99 14.36
CA ARG A 54 -8.67 9.76 12.91
C ARG A 54 -7.23 9.74 12.40
N SER A 55 -6.37 10.63 12.91
CA SER A 55 -4.95 10.65 12.56
C SER A 55 -4.23 9.38 13.01
N GLU A 56 -4.47 8.91 14.24
CA GLU A 56 -3.88 7.66 14.76
C GLU A 56 -4.38 6.43 14.00
N GLU A 57 -5.66 6.39 13.63
CA GLU A 57 -6.20 5.33 12.79
C GLU A 57 -5.56 5.34 11.39
N ASN A 58 -5.44 6.52 10.76
CA ASN A 58 -4.78 6.66 9.47
C ASN A 58 -3.31 6.26 9.54
N HIS A 59 -2.59 6.66 10.59
CA HIS A 59 -1.20 6.26 10.79
C HIS A 59 -1.05 4.74 10.90
N ARG A 60 -1.93 4.07 11.66
CA ARG A 60 -1.94 2.60 11.73
C ARG A 60 -2.21 1.93 10.38
N ARG A 61 -3.15 2.47 9.61
CA ARG A 61 -3.44 1.97 8.24
C ARG A 61 -2.24 2.14 7.31
N ILE A 62 -1.53 3.26 7.40
CA ILE A 62 -0.30 3.52 6.61
C ILE A 62 0.80 2.54 7.01
N LEU A 63 1.04 2.34 8.31
CA LEU A 63 2.04 1.38 8.79
C LEU A 63 1.77 -0.04 8.28
N PHE A 64 0.51 -0.50 8.38
CA PHE A 64 0.12 -1.81 7.87
C PHE A 64 0.32 -1.92 6.35
N ALA A 65 -0.07 -0.90 5.59
CA ALA A 65 0.15 -0.87 4.14
C ALA A 65 1.64 -0.90 3.78
N HIS A 66 2.48 -0.19 4.54
CA HIS A 66 3.92 -0.18 4.36
C HIS A 66 4.55 -1.55 4.65
N GLU A 67 4.16 -2.21 5.75
CA GLU A 67 4.63 -3.55 6.10
C GLU A 67 4.27 -4.58 5.02
N VAL A 68 3.02 -4.58 4.57
CA VAL A 68 2.57 -5.47 3.49
C VAL A 68 3.33 -5.20 2.19
N SER A 69 3.55 -3.93 1.84
CA SER A 69 4.31 -3.55 0.65
C SER A 69 5.77 -4.00 0.73
N GLY A 70 6.41 -3.86 1.90
CA GLY A 70 7.77 -4.31 2.13
C GLY A 70 7.91 -5.82 1.98
N ARG A 71 6.98 -6.59 2.57
CA ARG A 71 6.98 -8.05 2.45
C ARG A 71 6.78 -8.51 1.01
N LEU A 72 5.85 -7.90 0.28
CA LEU A 72 5.62 -8.20 -1.14
C LEU A 72 6.85 -7.88 -2.00
N ALA A 73 7.55 -6.78 -1.71
CA ALA A 73 8.79 -6.42 -2.40
C ALA A 73 9.91 -7.45 -2.13
N GLU A 74 10.03 -7.92 -0.89
CA GLU A 74 10.99 -8.97 -0.52
C GLU A 74 10.68 -10.30 -1.21
N GLU A 75 9.42 -10.74 -1.19
CA GLU A 75 8.95 -11.93 -1.91
C GLU A 75 9.25 -11.81 -3.41
N THR A 76 8.89 -10.68 -4.04
CA THR A 76 9.16 -10.44 -5.47
C THR A 76 10.65 -10.42 -5.79
N TYR A 77 11.48 -9.86 -4.91
CA TYR A 77 12.94 -9.86 -5.07
C TYR A 77 13.53 -11.27 -5.01
N GLN A 78 13.02 -12.10 -4.10
CA GLN A 78 13.43 -13.49 -4.00
C GLN A 78 13.04 -14.29 -5.25
N GLU A 79 11.79 -14.14 -5.72
CA GLU A 79 11.32 -14.73 -6.98
C GLU A 79 12.21 -14.34 -8.17
N LEU A 80 12.55 -13.05 -8.28
CA LEU A 80 13.41 -12.53 -9.34
C LEU A 80 14.83 -13.14 -9.28
N THR A 81 15.36 -13.32 -8.08
CA THR A 81 16.67 -13.92 -7.85
C THR A 81 16.67 -15.38 -8.25
N ASP A 82 15.65 -16.14 -7.85
CA ASP A 82 15.50 -17.55 -8.20
C ASP A 82 15.30 -17.74 -9.71
N LEU A 83 14.48 -16.89 -10.35
CA LEU A 83 14.29 -16.90 -11.79
C LEU A 83 15.60 -16.65 -12.56
N ARG A 84 16.39 -15.64 -12.14
CA ARG A 84 17.70 -15.34 -12.76
C ARG A 84 18.68 -16.49 -12.61
N ASN A 85 18.77 -17.07 -11.42
CA ASN A 85 19.65 -18.20 -11.15
C ASN A 85 19.26 -19.42 -11.99
N SER A 86 17.97 -19.76 -12.05
CA SER A 86 17.50 -20.87 -12.88
C SER A 86 17.69 -20.62 -14.37
N ALA A 87 17.46 -19.40 -14.85
CA ALA A 87 17.76 -19.02 -16.23
C ALA A 87 19.25 -19.19 -16.57
N ALA A 88 20.15 -18.71 -15.69
CA ALA A 88 21.59 -18.83 -15.89
C ALA A 88 22.03 -20.30 -15.97
N ILE A 89 21.53 -21.16 -15.08
CA ILE A 89 21.85 -22.59 -15.10
C ILE A 89 21.31 -23.26 -16.37
N LEU A 90 20.06 -22.98 -16.76
CA LEU A 90 19.48 -23.53 -17.98
C LEU A 90 20.30 -23.15 -19.21
N PHE A 91 20.66 -21.88 -19.36
CA PHE A 91 21.43 -21.43 -20.52
C PHE A 91 22.85 -21.97 -20.52
N ALA A 92 23.50 -22.08 -19.35
CA ALA A 92 24.80 -22.74 -19.25
C ALA A 92 24.72 -24.22 -19.66
N SER A 93 23.69 -24.94 -19.23
CA SER A 93 23.49 -26.34 -19.62
C SER A 93 23.25 -26.51 -21.12
N ILE A 94 22.46 -25.62 -21.73
CA ILE A 94 22.23 -25.63 -23.18
C ILE A 94 23.53 -25.34 -23.93
N GLN A 95 24.31 -24.34 -23.50
CA GLN A 95 25.58 -23.98 -24.13
C GLN A 95 26.57 -25.14 -24.08
N VAL A 96 26.72 -25.80 -22.93
CA VAL A 96 27.59 -26.97 -22.81
C VAL A 96 27.11 -28.10 -23.72
N ALA A 97 25.80 -28.32 -23.83
CA ALA A 97 25.26 -29.34 -24.72
C ALA A 97 25.53 -29.05 -26.22
N GLU A 98 25.49 -27.78 -26.63
CA GLU A 98 25.87 -27.35 -27.99
C GLU A 98 27.36 -27.58 -28.26
N ASP A 99 28.23 -27.29 -27.29
CA ASP A 99 29.68 -27.33 -27.45
C ASP A 99 30.24 -28.77 -27.41
N THR A 100 29.76 -29.62 -26.50
CA THR A 100 30.37 -30.94 -26.27
C THR A 100 29.73 -32.07 -27.06
N LYS A 101 28.47 -31.94 -27.50
CA LYS A 101 27.63 -32.98 -28.14
C LYS A 101 27.44 -34.28 -27.34
N GLU A 102 28.25 -34.52 -26.32
CA GLU A 102 28.06 -35.51 -25.26
C GLU A 102 27.49 -34.82 -24.03
N VAL A 103 26.21 -35.06 -23.77
CA VAL A 103 25.45 -34.42 -22.69
C VAL A 103 25.32 -35.43 -21.55
N SER A 104 25.83 -35.10 -20.35
CA SER A 104 25.71 -35.99 -19.19
C SER A 104 24.27 -35.99 -18.64
N ASN A 105 23.86 -37.10 -18.02
CA ASN A 105 22.54 -37.20 -17.38
C ASN A 105 22.34 -36.14 -16.28
N GLU A 106 23.41 -35.75 -15.58
CA GLU A 106 23.38 -34.69 -14.57
C GLU A 106 23.09 -33.33 -15.19
N LEU A 107 23.72 -33.01 -16.32
CA LEU A 107 23.49 -31.76 -17.05
C LEU A 107 22.04 -31.66 -17.54
N ILE A 108 21.52 -32.77 -18.09
CA ILE A 108 20.12 -32.89 -18.51
C ILE A 108 19.18 -32.68 -17.31
N TYR A 109 19.44 -33.37 -16.19
CA TYR A 109 18.63 -33.23 -14.98
C TYR A 109 18.60 -31.78 -14.48
N ASN A 110 19.75 -31.12 -14.42
CA ASN A 110 19.86 -29.72 -14.01
C ASN A 110 19.12 -28.77 -14.96
N ALA A 111 19.19 -29.00 -16.26
CA ALA A 111 18.44 -28.21 -17.24
C ALA A 111 16.93 -28.37 -17.07
N VAL A 112 16.44 -29.62 -16.97
CA VAL A 112 15.01 -29.91 -16.76
C VAL A 112 14.50 -29.29 -15.48
N LEU A 113 15.25 -29.42 -14.38
CA LEU A 113 14.88 -28.86 -13.08
C LEU A 113 14.75 -27.33 -13.15
N ASN A 114 15.71 -26.66 -13.77
CA ASN A 114 15.71 -25.20 -13.83
C ASN A 114 14.70 -24.65 -14.85
N ALA A 115 14.48 -25.36 -15.96
CA ALA A 115 13.37 -25.09 -16.87
C ALA A 115 12.01 -25.16 -16.15
N LYS A 116 11.82 -26.19 -15.31
CA LYS A 116 10.60 -26.33 -14.50
C LYS A 116 10.47 -25.23 -13.44
N LYS A 117 11.57 -24.74 -12.87
CA LYS A 117 11.53 -23.60 -11.95
C LYS A 117 11.12 -22.32 -12.68
N ILE A 118 11.68 -22.06 -13.87
CA ILE A 118 11.29 -20.93 -14.73
C ILE A 118 9.79 -20.99 -15.04
N SER A 119 9.24 -22.18 -15.24
CA SER A 119 7.82 -22.35 -15.56
C SER A 119 6.82 -22.03 -14.47
N LEU A 120 7.27 -21.96 -13.22
CA LEU A 120 6.43 -21.53 -12.11
C LEU A 120 6.17 -20.01 -12.11
N PHE A 121 6.98 -19.24 -12.84
CA PHE A 121 6.88 -17.78 -12.87
C PHE A 121 6.00 -17.25 -14.01
N TYR A 122 5.36 -18.13 -14.77
CA TYR A 122 4.58 -17.72 -15.93
C TYR A 122 3.29 -16.98 -15.56
N PRO A 123 2.94 -15.93 -16.32
CA PRO A 123 1.61 -15.37 -16.25
C PRO A 123 0.61 -16.41 -16.80
N PRO A 124 -0.35 -16.90 -15.97
CA PRO A 124 -1.20 -18.02 -16.34
C PRO A 124 -2.14 -17.69 -17.50
N GLY A 125 -2.31 -18.64 -18.42
CA GLY A 125 -3.29 -18.55 -19.50
C GLY A 125 -2.92 -17.56 -20.61
N THR A 126 -1.62 -17.33 -20.82
CA THR A 126 -1.12 -16.41 -21.83
C THR A 126 -0.49 -17.15 -23.01
N THR A 127 -0.54 -16.55 -24.21
CA THR A 127 0.21 -17.05 -25.38
C THR A 127 1.72 -17.09 -25.11
N PHE A 128 2.21 -16.15 -24.29
CA PHE A 128 3.60 -16.12 -23.82
C PHE A 128 3.98 -17.39 -23.04
N GLN A 129 3.10 -17.89 -22.17
CA GLN A 129 3.31 -19.15 -21.45
C GLN A 129 3.43 -20.35 -22.40
N GLU A 130 2.56 -20.41 -23.41
CA GLU A 130 2.56 -21.49 -24.41
C GLU A 130 3.84 -21.46 -25.27
N GLU A 131 4.22 -20.28 -25.77
CA GLU A 131 5.45 -20.09 -26.55
C GLU A 131 6.70 -20.46 -25.76
N LEU A 132 6.79 -20.01 -24.51
CA LEU A 132 7.95 -20.28 -23.65
C LEU A 132 8.05 -21.77 -23.27
N ASN A 133 6.91 -22.45 -23.06
CA ASN A 133 6.88 -23.90 -22.87
C ASN A 133 7.40 -24.65 -24.09
N ILE A 134 6.93 -24.31 -25.29
CA ILE A 134 7.38 -24.94 -26.54
C ILE A 134 8.89 -24.73 -26.73
N GLN A 135 9.39 -23.52 -26.44
CA GLN A 135 10.81 -23.19 -26.53
C GLN A 135 11.65 -24.01 -25.54
N ILE A 136 11.18 -24.17 -24.30
CA ILE A 136 11.85 -25.01 -23.29
C ILE A 136 11.86 -26.48 -23.70
N GLU A 137 10.72 -27.03 -24.13
CA GLU A 137 10.63 -28.43 -24.55
C GLU A 137 11.55 -28.73 -25.73
N THR A 138 11.64 -27.78 -26.67
CA THR A 138 12.54 -27.88 -27.82
C THR A 138 14.00 -27.83 -27.38
N ALA A 139 14.36 -26.89 -26.49
CA ALA A 139 15.72 -26.79 -25.95
C ALA A 139 16.13 -28.05 -25.17
N LEU A 140 15.21 -28.65 -24.41
CA LEU A 140 15.47 -29.92 -23.73
C LEU A 140 15.60 -31.08 -24.73
N SER A 141 14.82 -31.09 -25.80
CA SER A 141 14.92 -32.11 -26.87
C SER A 141 16.27 -32.11 -27.57
N VAL A 142 16.92 -30.95 -27.68
CA VAL A 142 18.30 -30.81 -28.15
C VAL A 142 19.27 -31.50 -27.20
N MET A 143 19.12 -31.28 -25.90
CA MET A 143 19.96 -31.93 -24.89
C MET A 143 19.81 -33.47 -24.88
N TYR A 144 18.65 -33.99 -25.29
CA TYR A 144 18.43 -35.43 -25.48
C TYR A 144 18.92 -35.96 -26.85
N GLY A 145 19.51 -35.11 -27.70
CA GLY A 145 19.99 -35.48 -29.03
C GLY A 145 18.87 -35.81 -30.02
N ARG A 146 17.67 -35.24 -29.85
CA ARG A 146 16.46 -35.60 -30.63
C ARG A 146 16.05 -34.56 -31.68
N ALA A 147 16.65 -33.37 -31.71
CA ALA A 147 16.21 -32.26 -32.57
C ALA A 147 17.25 -31.94 -33.66
N ASP A 148 16.80 -31.87 -34.92
CA ASP A 148 17.70 -31.85 -36.09
C ASP A 148 17.79 -30.50 -36.83
N LYS A 149 16.85 -29.54 -36.67
CA LYS A 149 16.91 -28.23 -37.37
C LYS A 149 16.25 -27.08 -36.57
N ASN A 150 16.82 -25.87 -36.68
CA ASN A 150 16.41 -24.58 -36.09
C ASN A 150 16.60 -24.37 -34.56
N VAL A 151 17.47 -25.15 -33.94
CA VAL A 151 17.82 -25.07 -32.52
C VAL A 151 18.26 -23.66 -32.09
N ASP A 152 19.17 -23.05 -32.85
CA ASP A 152 19.73 -21.72 -32.54
C ASP A 152 18.66 -20.63 -32.46
N SER A 153 17.70 -20.65 -33.40
CA SER A 153 16.58 -19.69 -33.41
C SER A 153 15.65 -19.86 -32.21
N VAL A 154 15.43 -21.11 -31.77
CA VAL A 154 14.57 -21.42 -30.63
C VAL A 154 15.25 -21.06 -29.32
N ILE A 155 16.57 -21.29 -29.22
CA ILE A 155 17.36 -20.90 -28.05
C ILE A 155 17.48 -19.37 -27.96
N ALA A 156 17.64 -18.68 -29.07
CA ALA A 156 17.61 -17.21 -29.09
C ALA A 156 16.25 -16.67 -28.64
N ALA A 157 15.15 -17.25 -29.14
CA ALA A 157 13.79 -16.88 -28.72
C ALA A 157 13.56 -17.18 -27.22
N LEU A 158 14.03 -18.33 -26.73
CA LEU A 158 14.00 -18.69 -25.31
C LEU A 158 14.74 -17.65 -24.45
N ARG A 159 15.94 -17.23 -24.85
CA ARG A 159 16.72 -16.20 -24.17
C ARG A 159 15.96 -14.88 -24.07
N LEU A 160 15.35 -14.43 -25.18
CA LEU A 160 14.56 -13.20 -25.21
C LEU A 160 13.31 -13.27 -24.34
N ASN A 161 12.58 -14.38 -24.39
CA ASN A 161 11.36 -14.56 -23.60
C ASN A 161 11.67 -14.66 -22.11
N VAL A 162 12.69 -15.43 -21.70
CA VAL A 162 13.13 -15.45 -20.30
C VAL A 162 13.58 -14.06 -19.82
N TRP A 163 14.25 -13.28 -20.67
CA TRP A 163 14.63 -11.91 -20.34
C TRP A 163 13.40 -10.98 -20.21
N SER A 164 12.40 -11.13 -21.07
CA SER A 164 11.11 -10.44 -20.95
C SER A 164 10.42 -10.75 -19.62
N LEU A 165 10.43 -12.02 -19.21
CA LEU A 165 9.87 -12.46 -17.93
C LEU A 165 10.60 -11.82 -16.74
N ILE A 166 11.94 -11.78 -16.78
CA ILE A 166 12.76 -11.10 -15.78
C ILE A 166 12.42 -9.61 -15.72
N ASN A 167 12.22 -8.96 -16.86
CA ASN A 167 11.86 -7.54 -16.91
C ASN A 167 10.45 -7.27 -16.37
N LEU A 168 9.48 -8.14 -16.66
CA LEU A 168 8.13 -8.05 -16.09
C LEU A 168 8.20 -8.09 -14.55
N LYS A 169 8.90 -9.09 -13.99
CA LYS A 169 9.12 -9.21 -12.54
C LYS A 169 9.91 -8.05 -11.94
N THR A 170 10.88 -7.51 -12.67
CA THR A 170 11.62 -6.32 -12.25
C THR A 170 10.73 -5.07 -12.21
N ASN A 171 9.80 -4.95 -13.15
CA ASN A 171 8.84 -3.85 -13.19
C ASN A 171 7.81 -3.97 -12.06
N GLU A 172 7.31 -5.17 -11.76
CA GLU A 172 6.49 -5.44 -10.57
C GLU A 172 7.20 -4.93 -9.31
N LEU A 173 8.48 -5.29 -9.11
CA LEU A 173 9.28 -4.81 -7.98
C LEU A 173 9.41 -3.27 -7.94
N LYS A 174 9.58 -2.63 -9.11
CA LYS A 174 9.64 -1.16 -9.21
C LYS A 174 8.31 -0.50 -8.88
N GLU A 175 7.18 -1.12 -9.19
CA GLU A 175 5.86 -0.61 -8.79
C GLU A 175 5.68 -0.67 -7.26
N TYR A 176 6.24 -1.67 -6.60
CA TYR A 176 6.25 -1.76 -5.13
C TYR A 176 7.23 -0.77 -4.48
N ASN A 177 8.42 -0.59 -5.03
CA ASN A 177 9.43 0.36 -4.51
C ASN A 177 9.19 1.82 -4.94
N GLY A 178 8.40 2.02 -6.01
CA GLY A 178 8.14 3.30 -6.66
C GLY A 178 6.76 3.89 -6.36
N ARG A 179 6.07 3.41 -5.30
CA ARG A 179 5.01 4.22 -4.68
C ARG A 179 5.65 5.45 -4.04
N ASP A 180 5.85 6.44 -4.89
CA ASP A 180 5.90 7.85 -4.55
C ASP A 180 4.73 8.13 -3.58
N ASP A 181 5.06 8.49 -2.33
CA ASP A 181 4.12 8.77 -1.24
C ASP A 181 3.06 9.83 -1.61
N THR A 182 3.23 10.50 -2.75
CA THR A 182 2.31 11.47 -3.35
C THR A 182 1.06 10.88 -4.02
N LYS A 183 1.01 9.57 -4.31
CA LYS A 183 -0.17 8.89 -4.91
C LYS A 183 -0.90 7.91 -3.99
N SER A 184 -0.87 8.16 -2.69
CA SER A 184 -1.75 7.54 -1.69
C SER A 184 -3.25 7.88 -1.83
N ARG A 185 -3.72 8.34 -3.02
CA ARG A 185 -5.13 8.67 -3.30
C ARG A 185 -5.99 7.50 -3.79
N ASN A 186 -5.42 6.35 -4.15
CA ASN A 186 -6.18 5.22 -4.72
C ASN A 186 -6.18 3.95 -3.84
N LEU A 187 -6.30 4.11 -2.51
CA LEU A 187 -6.65 3.00 -1.61
C LEU A 187 -8.17 2.73 -1.55
N GLU A 188 -8.94 3.21 -2.53
CA GLU A 188 -10.39 2.95 -2.61
C GLU A 188 -10.81 1.47 -2.71
N PRO A 189 -10.04 0.51 -3.29
CA PRO A 189 -10.50 -0.86 -3.36
C PRO A 189 -10.35 -1.64 -2.03
N TYR A 190 -9.68 -1.06 -1.02
CA TYR A 190 -9.52 -1.67 0.31
C TYR A 190 -10.24 -0.88 1.41
N LYS A 191 -11.38 -0.24 1.11
CA LYS A 191 -12.36 0.04 2.17
C LYS A 191 -12.79 -1.31 2.76
N PRO A 192 -12.53 -1.62 4.05
CA PRO A 192 -13.14 -2.78 4.66
C PRO A 192 -14.65 -2.61 4.51
N LYS A 193 -15.33 -3.60 3.92
CA LYS A 193 -16.79 -3.71 4.06
C LYS A 193 -17.05 -3.76 5.55
N MET A 194 -17.53 -2.66 6.12
CA MET A 194 -17.98 -2.66 7.50
C MET A 194 -19.10 -3.70 7.58
N ARG A 195 -18.78 -4.85 8.16
CA ARG A 195 -19.78 -5.83 8.58
C ARG A 195 -20.63 -5.08 9.60
N ASN A 196 -21.91 -4.88 9.31
CA ASN A 196 -22.87 -4.28 10.23
C ASN A 196 -22.89 -5.11 11.53
N LEU A 197 -22.09 -4.70 12.49
CA LEU A 197 -22.20 -5.09 13.89
C LEU A 197 -23.15 -4.08 14.51
N ASN A 198 -24.45 -4.23 14.24
CA ASN A 198 -25.59 -3.75 15.03
C ASN A 198 -26.88 -4.16 14.32
N ALA A 199 -27.19 -5.45 14.36
CA ALA A 199 -28.54 -5.96 14.13
C ALA A 199 -28.77 -7.21 14.99
N THR A 200 -28.48 -7.09 16.28
CA THR A 200 -29.09 -7.94 17.32
C THR A 200 -29.21 -7.07 18.57
N ASN A 201 -30.38 -6.45 18.71
CA ASN A 201 -31.10 -6.24 19.97
C ASN A 201 -32.52 -5.81 19.62
N ASN A 202 -33.32 -6.80 19.22
CA ASN A 202 -34.69 -7.10 19.70
C ASN A 202 -35.29 -8.20 18.83
#